data_AF-A0A3C1YFI4-F1
#
_entry.id   AF-A0A3C1YFI4-F1
#
_cell.length_a   1.000
_cell.length_b   1.000
_cell.length_c   1.000
_cell.angle_alpha   90.00
_cell.angle_beta   90.00
_cell.angle_gamma   90.00
#
_symmetry.space_group_name_H-M   'P 1'
#
loop_
_entity.id
_entity.type
_entity.pdbx_description
1 polymer ?
#
loop_
_entity_poly.entity_id
_entity_poly.type
_entity_poly.pdbx_seq_one_letter_code
_entity_poly.pdbx_strand_id
1 'polypeptide(L)' 'MFYGREAAVAYAEKWWDTPNPEYMSFDLNCTNYISQCLRAGGAPMRGHPHLERGWAFHIFCP' A
#
# COMPACT_ATOMS: atom_id res chain seq x y z
N MET A 1 -8.38 -15.40 -5.92
CA MET A 1 -7.96 -14.06 -5.47
C MET A 1 -7.31 -13.38 -6.67
N PHE A 2 -8.00 -12.48 -7.35
CA PHE A 2 -7.48 -11.81 -8.54
C PHE A 2 -6.77 -10.53 -8.10
N TYR A 3 -5.44 -10.48 -8.27
CA TYR A 3 -4.68 -9.25 -8.09
C TYR A 3 -4.89 -8.38 -9.33
N GLY A 4 -5.67 -7.31 -9.16
CA GLY A 4 -5.95 -6.34 -10.21
C GLY A 4 -4.77 -5.41 -10.41
N ARG A 5 -3.77 -5.86 -11.20
CA ARG A 5 -2.57 -5.06 -11.53
C ARG A 5 -2.92 -3.67 -12.03
N GLU A 6 -3.98 -3.56 -12.82
CA GLU A 6 -4.48 -2.29 -13.36
C GLU A 6 -4.93 -1.32 -12.25
N ALA A 7 -5.59 -1.82 -11.20
CA ALA A 7 -6.01 -0.98 -10.08
C ALA A 7 -4.81 -0.50 -9.23
N ALA A 8 -3.76 -1.32 -9.11
CA ALA A 8 -2.51 -0.89 -8.47
C ALA A 8 -1.79 0.19 -9.29
N VAL A 9 -1.78 0.06 -10.63
CA VAL A 9 -1.20 1.06 -11.54
C VAL A 9 -2.00 2.37 -11.50
N ALA A 10 -3.32 2.30 -11.56
CA ALA A 10 -4.18 3.49 -11.47
C ALA A 10 -3.99 4.24 -10.14
N TYR A 11 -3.80 3.50 -9.04
CA TYR A 11 -3.46 4.12 -7.76
C TYR A 11 -2.09 4.80 -7.80
N ALA A 12 -1.10 4.14 -8.38
CA ALA A 12 0.24 4.70 -8.52
C ALA A 12 0.21 5.98 -9.37
N GLU A 13 -0.43 5.98 -10.54
CA GLU A 13 -0.56 7.16 -11.40
C GLU A 13 -1.26 8.32 -10.69
N LYS A 14 -2.17 8.04 -9.75
CA LYS A 14 -2.87 9.07 -8.98
C LYS A 14 -2.01 9.69 -7.88
N TRP A 15 -1.17 8.90 -7.21
CA TRP A 15 -0.49 9.30 -5.97
C TRP A 15 1.03 9.27 -6.05
N TRP A 16 1.62 9.11 -7.25
CA TRP A 16 3.08 9.09 -7.39
C TRP A 16 3.72 10.45 -7.06
N ASP A 17 3.06 11.56 -7.39
CA ASP A 17 3.56 12.94 -7.19
C ASP A 17 2.90 13.64 -6.00
N THR A 18 1.79 13.11 -5.50
CA THR A 18 1.05 13.68 -4.36
C THR A 18 0.88 12.65 -3.25
N PRO A 19 1.16 13.00 -1.98
CA PRO A 19 0.91 12.09 -0.86
C PRO A 19 -0.60 11.89 -0.67
N ASN A 20 -1.02 10.63 -0.46
CA ASN A 20 -2.41 10.34 -0.10
C ASN A 20 -2.68 10.79 1.35
N PRO A 21 -3.59 11.76 1.60
CA PRO A 21 -3.89 12.25 2.95
C PRO A 21 -4.58 11.21 3.84
N GLU A 22 -5.09 10.09 3.28
CA GLU A 22 -5.60 8.96 4.06
C GLU A 22 -4.49 8.20 4.81
N TYR A 23 -3.23 8.41 4.44
CA TYR A 23 -2.07 7.74 5.03
C TYR A 23 -1.12 8.75 5.67
N MET A 24 -0.47 8.33 6.74
CA MET A 24 0.57 9.14 7.37
C MET A 24 1.75 9.33 6.41
N SER A 25 2.16 10.58 6.21
CA SER A 25 3.38 10.91 5.49
C SER A 25 4.59 10.61 6.35
N PHE A 26 5.59 9.94 5.76
CA PHE A 26 6.87 9.65 6.39
C PHE A 26 7.99 10.24 5.52
N ASP A 27 9.12 10.59 6.12
CA ASP A 27 10.30 11.07 5.38
C ASP A 27 10.83 10.01 4.39
N LEU A 28 10.63 8.72 4.69
CA LEU A 28 10.90 7.57 3.82
C LEU A 28 9.59 6.83 3.55
N ASN A 29 8.85 7.27 2.52
CA ASN A 29 7.49 6.80 2.23
C ASN A 29 7.41 5.65 1.22
N CYS A 30 8.51 5.16 0.64
CA CYS A 30 8.47 4.21 -0.47
C CYS A 30 7.76 2.88 -0.10
N THR A 31 8.01 2.35 1.10
CA THR A 31 7.33 1.14 1.59
C THR A 31 5.84 1.39 1.87
N ASN A 32 5.50 2.59 2.35
CA ASN A 32 4.11 3.01 2.55
C ASN A 32 3.38 3.07 1.21
N TYR A 33 3.97 3.78 0.25
CA TYR A 33 3.42 3.96 -1.09
C TYR A 33 3.18 2.62 -1.80
N ILE A 34 4.15 1.72 -1.82
CA ILE A 34 3.98 0.41 -2.46
C ILE A 34 2.90 -0.43 -1.75
N SER A 35 2.81 -0.37 -0.42
CA SER A 35 1.75 -1.06 0.32
C SER A 35 0.35 -0.53 -0.04
N GLN A 36 0.23 0.78 -0.26
CA GLN A 36 -1.02 1.40 -0.73
C GLN A 36 -1.39 0.97 -2.15
N CYS A 37 -0.42 0.93 -3.07
CA CYS A 37 -0.65 0.46 -4.44
C CYS A 37 -1.14 -1.00 -4.45
N LEU A 38 -0.54 -1.85 -3.62
CA LEU A 38 -0.91 -3.25 -3.50
C LEU A 38 -2.29 -3.44 -2.87
N ARG A 39 -2.63 -2.61 -1.88
CA ARG A 39 -4.00 -2.55 -1.32
C ARG A 39 -5.02 -2.21 -2.38
N ALA A 40 -4.77 -1.17 -3.16
CA ALA A 40 -5.66 -0.76 -4.24
C ALA A 40 -5.80 -1.85 -5.32
N GLY A 41 -4.72 -2.59 -5.58
CA GLY A 41 -4.72 -3.77 -6.47
C GLY A 41 -5.40 -5.02 -5.90
N GLY A 42 -5.89 -4.99 -4.66
CA GLY A 42 -6.52 -6.16 -4.01
C GLY A 42 -5.54 -7.28 -3.66
N ALA A 43 -4.25 -6.95 -3.50
CA ALA A 43 -3.26 -7.93 -3.07
C ALA A 43 -3.57 -8.43 -1.65
N PRO A 44 -3.35 -9.73 -1.36
CA PRO A 44 -3.48 -10.24 0.00
C PRO A 44 -2.38 -9.64 0.89
N MET A 45 -2.74 -8.62 1.65
CA MET A 45 -1.87 -8.05 2.69
C MET A 45 -2.10 -8.76 4.00
N ARG A 46 -1.04 -8.98 4.77
CA ARG A 46 -1.10 -9.59 6.10
C ARG A 46 -0.78 -8.54 7.15
N GLY A 47 -1.62 -8.48 8.18
CA GLY A 47 -1.41 -7.62 9.34
C GLY A 47 -0.44 -8.24 10.36
N HIS A 48 -0.05 -7.42 11.34
CA HIS A 48 0.64 -7.89 12.54
C HIS A 48 -0.19 -9.02 13.21
N PRO A 49 0.42 -10.09 13.75
CA PRO A 49 1.86 -10.29 14.00
C PRO A 49 2.68 -10.84 12.84
N HIS A 50 2.08 -11.18 11.70
CA HIS A 50 2.76 -11.93 10.64
C HIS A 50 3.27 -11.07 9.49
N LEU A 51 3.99 -9.99 9.84
CA LEU A 51 4.62 -9.05 8.89
C LEU A 51 5.66 -9.73 7.99
N GLU A 52 6.25 -10.82 8.46
CA GLU A 52 7.25 -11.62 7.77
C GLU A 52 6.68 -12.56 6.68
N ARG A 53 5.35 -12.67 6.56
CA ARG A 53 4.68 -13.59 5.63
C ARG A 53 3.89 -12.90 4.52
N GLY A 54 4.07 -11.59 4.31
CA GLY A 54 3.41 -10.85 3.24
C GLY A 54 3.58 -9.34 3.35
N TRP A 55 2.94 -8.61 2.44
CA TRP A 55 2.91 -7.15 2.47
C TRP A 55 2.15 -6.66 3.70
N ALA A 56 2.80 -5.82 4.50
CA ALA A 56 2.33 -5.39 5.81
C ALA A 56 1.24 -4.32 5.73
N PHE A 57 0.07 -4.57 6.34
CA PHE A 57 -1.01 -3.57 6.44
C PHE A 57 -0.86 -2.64 7.66
N HIS A 58 -0.32 -3.18 8.77
CA HIS A 58 -0.41 -2.57 10.09
C HIS A 58 0.61 -1.44 10.34
N ILE A 59 1.48 -1.15 9.37
CA ILE A 59 2.49 -0.10 9.50
C ILE A 59 1.90 1.28 9.13
N PHE A 60 0.71 1.34 8.51
CA PHE A 60 0.25 2.54 7.82
C PHE A 60 -1.17 3.02 8.17
N CYS A 61 -1.83 2.38 9.14
CA CYS A 61 -3.07 2.87 9.74
C CYS A 61 -2.80 3.16 11.22
N PRO A 62 -3.22 4.32 11.78
CA PRO A 62 -3.16 4.54 13.22
C PRO A 62 -3.98 3.50 13.99
#